data_AF-A0A4Q6BAG1-F1
#
_entry.id   AF-A0A4Q6BAG1-F1
#
_cell.length_a   1.000
_cell.length_b   1.000
_cell.length_c   1.000
_cell.angle_alpha   90.00
_cell.angle_beta   90.00
_cell.angle_gamma   90.00
#
_symmetry.space_group_name_H-M   'P 1'
#
loop_
_entity.id
_entity.type
_entity.pdbx_description
1 polymer ?
#
loop_
_entity_poly.entity_id
_entity_poly.type
_entity_poly.pdbx_seq_one_letter_code
_entity_poly.pdbx_strand_id
1 'polypeptide(L)'
;MIILATLLTFAFAPAPASAPAPLDRCTSLIGSCEYYSCVEEERLSCGPKGYPLGYGQKYCEKLSALEFSPAHLSVNQKVFPADGNLWRDEVRSCLQEEMDGYFQSSENASCEGLKAFAFDSHPRCYTKSISFCELTPESVIKVGLTITPQDLVTEESLRQVQETAVICGQQISDRIQEEPNLLVRLQLRKYRLIWQSVAANPLLMSQKLMSNPEGF
;
A
#
# COMPACT_ATOMS: atom_id res chain seq x y z
N MET A 1 -64.77 -41.99 -3.35
CA MET A 1 -63.83 -41.45 -2.33
C MET A 1 -63.03 -40.33 -2.99
N ILE A 2 -63.34 -39.08 -2.68
CA ILE A 2 -62.56 -37.91 -3.11
C ILE A 2 -62.16 -37.20 -1.82
N ILE A 3 -60.86 -37.20 -1.51
CA ILE A 3 -60.30 -36.50 -0.35
C ILE A 3 -59.76 -35.18 -0.88
N LEU A 4 -60.43 -34.07 -0.54
CA LEU A 4 -59.94 -32.72 -0.79
C LEU A 4 -58.84 -32.41 0.24
N ALA A 5 -57.60 -32.22 -0.22
CA ALA A 5 -56.50 -31.71 0.59
C ALA A 5 -56.35 -30.20 0.33
N THR A 6 -56.74 -29.37 1.29
CA THR A 6 -56.50 -27.92 1.28
C THR A 6 -55.07 -27.63 1.72
N LEU A 7 -54.25 -27.13 0.79
CA LEU A 7 -52.90 -26.62 1.05
C LEU A 7 -52.99 -25.20 1.63
N LEU A 8 -52.62 -25.03 2.90
CA LEU A 8 -52.34 -23.71 3.47
C LEU A 8 -50.95 -23.25 3.01
N THR A 9 -50.89 -22.21 2.18
CA THR A 9 -49.66 -21.49 1.87
C THR A 9 -49.38 -20.45 2.95
N PHE A 10 -48.39 -20.70 3.81
CA PHE A 10 -47.85 -19.68 4.69
C PHE A 10 -47.03 -18.67 3.85
N ALA A 11 -47.48 -17.43 3.80
CA ALA A 11 -46.70 -16.34 3.22
C ALA A 11 -45.54 -16.01 4.16
N PHE A 12 -44.32 -16.32 3.72
CA PHE A 12 -43.09 -15.94 4.43
C PHE A 12 -42.84 -14.45 4.17
N ALA A 13 -43.05 -13.61 5.18
CA ALA A 13 -42.71 -12.20 5.08
C ALA A 13 -41.17 -12.05 5.05
N PRO A 14 -40.59 -11.23 4.16
CA PRO A 14 -39.16 -10.96 4.16
C PRO A 14 -38.77 -10.24 5.45
N ALA A 15 -37.69 -10.69 6.08
CA ALA A 15 -37.15 -10.04 7.26
C ALA A 15 -36.74 -8.58 6.93
N PRO A 16 -36.99 -7.62 7.84
CA PRO A 16 -36.53 -6.25 7.65
C PRO A 16 -35.00 -6.22 7.55
N ALA A 17 -34.48 -5.53 6.53
CA ALA A 17 -33.05 -5.30 6.39
C ALA A 17 -32.54 -4.53 7.62
N SER A 18 -31.60 -5.12 8.36
CA SER A 18 -30.92 -4.46 9.47
C SER A 18 -30.12 -3.26 8.94
N ALA A 19 -30.27 -2.10 9.58
CA ALA A 19 -29.43 -0.94 9.31
C ALA A 19 -27.94 -1.32 9.47
N PRO A 20 -27.02 -0.75 8.66
CA PRO A 20 -25.60 -0.99 8.83
C PRO A 20 -25.17 -0.58 10.24
N ALA A 21 -24.36 -1.42 10.88
CA ALA A 21 -23.77 -1.09 12.17
C ALA A 21 -22.99 0.24 12.07
N PRO A 22 -22.95 1.06 13.13
CA PRO A 22 -22.13 2.27 13.13
C PRO A 22 -20.69 1.93 12.76
N LEU A 23 -20.10 2.72 11.85
CA LEU A 23 -18.67 2.61 11.52
C LEU A 23 -17.86 2.79 12.80
N ASP A 24 -16.90 1.89 13.02
CA ASP A 24 -15.94 2.00 14.11
C ASP A 24 -15.18 3.34 14.03
N ARG A 25 -14.84 3.93 15.18
CA ARG A 25 -14.20 5.25 15.26
C ARG A 25 -12.90 5.26 14.46
N CYS A 26 -12.08 4.22 14.57
CA CYS A 26 -10.83 4.16 13.82
C CYS A 26 -11.04 4.04 12.31
N THR A 27 -12.07 3.31 11.86
CA THR A 27 -12.42 3.23 10.43
C THR A 27 -12.75 4.61 9.85
N SER A 28 -13.35 5.51 10.65
CA SER A 28 -13.64 6.89 10.20
C SER A 28 -12.40 7.77 9.98
N LEU A 29 -11.23 7.33 10.48
CA LEU A 29 -9.95 8.02 10.35
C LEU A 29 -9.08 7.49 9.19
N ILE A 30 -9.57 6.50 8.43
CA ILE A 30 -8.90 6.04 7.22
C ILE A 30 -8.65 7.23 6.28
N GLY A 31 -7.43 7.32 5.75
CA GLY A 31 -6.92 8.44 4.99
C GLY A 31 -6.20 9.50 5.82
N SER A 32 -6.13 9.38 7.15
CA SER A 32 -5.41 10.31 8.04
C SER A 32 -4.39 9.57 8.92
N CYS A 33 -3.35 10.25 9.40
CA CYS A 33 -2.31 9.61 10.22
C CYS A 33 -2.77 9.31 11.65
N GLU A 34 -3.81 9.99 12.12
CA GLU A 34 -4.49 9.80 13.40
C GLU A 34 -5.16 8.41 13.52
N TYR A 35 -5.39 7.73 12.40
CA TYR A 35 -5.82 6.33 12.37
C TYR A 35 -4.93 5.44 13.25
N TYR A 36 -3.62 5.61 13.16
CA TYR A 36 -2.66 4.75 13.84
C TYR A 36 -2.69 4.93 15.37
N SER A 37 -2.86 6.16 15.85
CA SER A 37 -3.06 6.41 17.28
C SER A 37 -4.40 5.86 17.78
N CYS A 38 -5.46 5.92 16.96
CA CYS A 38 -6.73 5.30 17.30
C CYS A 38 -6.60 3.77 17.43
N VAL A 39 -5.92 3.11 16.49
CA VAL A 39 -5.68 1.66 16.55
C VAL A 39 -4.95 1.25 17.83
N GLU A 40 -3.92 2.01 18.23
CA GLU A 40 -3.17 1.79 19.47
C GLU A 40 -4.04 1.94 20.73
N GLU A 41 -4.91 2.95 20.74
CA GLU A 41 -5.80 3.27 21.87
C GLU A 41 -6.98 2.29 22.00
N GLU A 42 -7.61 1.92 20.89
CA GLU A 42 -8.94 1.29 20.91
C GLU A 42 -8.95 -0.18 20.47
N ARG A 43 -7.97 -0.61 19.67
CA ARG A 43 -7.98 -1.97 19.09
C ARG A 43 -6.88 -2.85 19.63
N LEU A 44 -5.64 -2.38 19.65
CA LEU A 44 -4.50 -3.18 20.06
C LEU A 44 -3.33 -2.32 20.54
N SER A 45 -3.10 -2.29 21.86
CA SER A 45 -2.02 -1.51 22.47
C SER A 45 -0.66 -2.21 22.37
N CYS A 46 0.16 -1.82 21.39
CA CYS A 46 1.48 -2.38 21.13
C CYS A 46 2.64 -1.56 21.71
N GLY A 47 2.33 -0.42 22.31
CA GLY A 47 3.27 0.52 22.91
C GLY A 47 3.96 1.42 21.88
N PRO A 48 4.78 2.39 22.35
CA PRO A 48 5.39 3.42 21.51
C PRO A 48 6.40 2.90 20.48
N LYS A 49 6.88 1.65 20.65
CA LYS A 49 7.75 0.96 19.68
C LYS A 49 6.99 -0.05 18.82
N GLY A 50 5.72 -0.28 19.11
CA GLY A 50 4.84 -1.16 18.35
C GLY A 50 4.55 -0.60 16.96
N TYR A 51 3.99 -1.44 16.09
CA TYR A 51 3.75 -1.04 14.70
C TYR A 51 2.89 0.23 14.55
N PRO A 52 1.73 0.39 15.24
CA PRO A 52 0.87 1.55 15.03
C PRO A 52 1.61 2.88 15.22
N LEU A 53 2.25 3.09 16.38
CA LEU A 53 2.94 4.35 16.67
C LEU A 53 4.37 4.39 16.12
N GLY A 54 5.15 3.34 16.39
CA GLY A 54 6.60 3.30 16.14
C GLY A 54 6.97 3.19 14.67
N TYR A 55 6.03 2.75 13.82
CA TYR A 55 6.24 2.62 12.38
C TYR A 55 5.13 3.33 11.58
N GLY A 56 3.87 2.92 11.73
CA GLY A 56 2.73 3.38 10.95
C GLY A 56 2.54 4.89 11.01
N GLN A 57 2.28 5.45 12.20
CA GLN A 57 2.09 6.88 12.39
C GLN A 57 3.35 7.67 12.01
N LYS A 58 4.51 7.27 12.55
CA LYS A 58 5.82 7.88 12.29
C LYS A 58 6.08 8.09 10.79
N TYR A 59 5.84 7.06 9.97
CA TYR A 59 6.11 7.16 8.53
C TYR A 59 4.94 7.75 7.74
N CYS A 60 3.70 7.59 8.21
CA CYS A 60 2.56 8.30 7.64
C CYS A 60 2.77 9.81 7.69
N GLU A 61 3.18 10.35 8.84
CA GLU A 61 3.39 11.79 9.03
C GLU A 61 4.55 12.30 8.15
N LYS A 62 5.68 11.58 8.14
CA LYS A 62 6.83 11.92 7.28
C LYS A 62 6.48 11.92 5.80
N LEU A 63 5.74 10.90 5.35
CA LEU A 63 5.34 10.79 3.95
C LEU A 63 4.31 11.88 3.59
N SER A 64 3.41 12.21 4.50
CA SER A 64 2.42 13.29 4.34
C SER A 64 3.05 14.68 4.26
N ALA A 65 4.25 14.86 4.85
CA ALA A 65 5.01 16.10 4.76
C ALA A 65 5.82 16.25 3.45
N LEU A 66 5.86 15.22 2.59
CA LEU A 66 6.52 15.31 1.29
C LEU A 66 5.63 15.97 0.24
N GLU A 67 6.24 16.83 -0.57
CA GLU A 67 5.64 17.38 -1.79
C GLU A 67 6.21 16.67 -3.02
N PHE A 68 5.32 16.00 -3.75
CA PHE A 68 5.67 15.35 -5.02
C PHE A 68 5.35 16.26 -6.20
N SER A 69 6.20 16.23 -7.23
CA SER A 69 5.94 16.95 -8.46
C SER A 69 4.79 16.29 -9.23
N PRO A 70 3.80 17.07 -9.71
CA PRO A 70 2.71 16.53 -10.51
C PRO A 70 3.20 15.86 -11.80
N ALA A 71 2.60 14.72 -12.16
CA ALA A 71 3.03 13.93 -13.33
C ALA A 71 2.98 14.72 -14.65
N HIS A 72 1.98 15.58 -14.80
CA HIS A 72 1.78 16.40 -16.00
C HIS A 72 2.85 17.48 -16.21
N LEU A 73 3.69 17.76 -15.20
CA LEU A 73 4.83 18.67 -15.31
C LEU A 73 6.14 17.94 -15.64
N SER A 74 6.13 16.61 -15.70
CA SER A 74 7.30 15.80 -16.03
C SER A 74 7.53 15.75 -17.54
N VAL A 75 8.75 16.05 -17.98
CA VAL A 75 9.19 15.84 -19.38
C VAL A 75 9.10 14.38 -19.84
N ASN A 76 8.97 13.44 -18.89
CA ASN A 76 8.82 12.01 -19.14
C ASN A 76 7.44 11.50 -18.72
N GLN A 77 6.38 12.31 -18.78
CA GLN A 77 5.02 11.92 -18.37
C GLN A 77 4.53 10.60 -18.99
N LYS A 78 4.94 10.27 -20.23
CA LYS A 78 4.59 8.99 -20.87
C LYS A 78 5.27 7.78 -20.20
N VAL A 79 6.44 7.98 -19.60
CA VAL A 79 7.17 6.95 -18.85
C VAL A 79 6.65 6.89 -17.42
N PHE A 80 6.47 8.06 -16.79
CA PHE A 80 6.08 8.22 -15.38
C PHE A 80 4.76 8.99 -15.27
N PRO A 81 3.62 8.34 -15.56
CA PRO A 81 2.31 9.00 -15.57
C PRO A 81 1.69 9.20 -14.19
N ALA A 82 2.19 8.54 -13.14
CA ALA A 82 1.58 8.58 -11.82
C ALA A 82 1.90 9.88 -11.08
N ASP A 83 0.86 10.48 -10.49
CA ASP A 83 1.00 11.62 -9.59
C ASP A 83 1.39 11.14 -8.19
N GLY A 84 2.51 11.64 -7.66
CA GLY A 84 3.04 11.18 -6.38
C GLY A 84 2.18 11.54 -5.17
N ASN A 85 1.42 12.65 -5.23
CA ASN A 85 0.55 13.03 -4.12
C ASN A 85 -0.69 12.15 -4.08
N LEU A 86 -1.29 11.88 -5.25
CA LEU A 86 -2.42 10.95 -5.36
C LEU A 86 -2.00 9.53 -4.99
N TRP A 87 -0.82 9.08 -5.44
CA TRP A 87 -0.25 7.80 -5.06
C TRP A 87 -0.10 7.68 -3.53
N ARG A 88 0.49 8.70 -2.87
CA ARG A 88 0.66 8.71 -1.42
C ARG A 88 -0.68 8.55 -0.70
N ASP A 89 -1.68 9.32 -1.11
CA ASP A 89 -2.98 9.33 -0.45
C ASP A 89 -3.71 7.98 -0.65
N GLU A 90 -3.65 7.38 -1.84
CA GLU A 90 -4.19 6.04 -2.11
C GLU A 90 -3.49 4.95 -1.30
N VAL A 91 -2.15 4.98 -1.23
CA VAL A 91 -1.37 4.03 -0.43
C VAL A 91 -1.73 4.13 1.04
N ARG A 92 -1.82 5.35 1.58
CA ARG A 92 -2.19 5.57 2.98
C ARG A 92 -3.54 4.95 3.31
N SER A 93 -4.57 5.25 2.51
CA SER A 93 -5.89 4.66 2.72
C SER A 93 -5.88 3.13 2.58
N CYS A 94 -5.24 2.60 1.53
CA CYS A 94 -5.14 1.16 1.31
C CYS A 94 -4.51 0.43 2.50
N LEU A 95 -3.38 0.92 3.03
CA LEU A 95 -2.70 0.29 4.16
C LEU A 95 -3.58 0.23 5.41
N GLN A 96 -4.36 1.29 5.65
CA GLN A 96 -5.24 1.39 6.80
C GLN A 96 -6.50 0.52 6.62
N GLU A 97 -7.04 0.44 5.40
CA GLU A 97 -8.13 -0.49 5.05
C GLU A 97 -7.71 -1.96 5.24
N GLU A 98 -6.48 -2.30 4.88
CA GLU A 98 -5.91 -3.63 5.09
C GLU A 98 -5.80 -3.95 6.58
N MET A 99 -5.30 -3.02 7.39
CA MET A 99 -5.27 -3.17 8.85
C MET A 99 -6.67 -3.31 9.46
N ASP A 100 -7.67 -2.58 8.96
CA ASP A 100 -9.08 -2.77 9.32
C ASP A 100 -9.55 -4.19 9.01
N GLY A 101 -9.22 -4.71 7.82
CA GLY A 101 -9.50 -6.09 7.43
C GLY A 101 -8.84 -7.12 8.34
N TYR A 102 -7.62 -6.87 8.81
CA TYR A 102 -6.94 -7.73 9.79
C TYR A 102 -7.74 -7.82 11.10
N PHE A 103 -8.20 -6.71 11.65
CA PHE A 103 -8.99 -6.73 12.90
C PHE A 103 -10.37 -7.37 12.73
N GLN A 104 -10.99 -7.26 11.55
CA GLN A 104 -12.27 -7.89 11.26
C GLN A 104 -12.16 -9.41 11.08
N SER A 105 -11.01 -9.90 10.60
CA SER A 105 -10.80 -11.32 10.28
C SER A 105 -10.00 -12.08 11.34
N SER A 106 -9.32 -11.39 12.26
CA SER A 106 -8.48 -12.00 13.28
C SER A 106 -9.22 -12.17 14.60
N GLU A 107 -9.45 -13.43 14.99
CA GLU A 107 -10.02 -13.76 16.31
C GLU A 107 -9.05 -13.49 17.47
N ASN A 108 -7.74 -13.48 17.20
CA ASN A 108 -6.67 -13.31 18.20
C ASN A 108 -5.59 -12.36 17.68
N ALA A 109 -5.95 -11.07 17.54
CA ALA A 109 -5.02 -10.05 17.12
C ALA A 109 -3.83 -9.94 18.10
N SER A 110 -2.62 -9.98 17.56
CA SER A 110 -1.36 -9.74 18.30
C SER A 110 -0.53 -8.66 17.63
N CYS A 111 0.36 -8.03 18.39
CA CYS A 111 1.21 -6.94 17.86
C CYS A 111 2.21 -7.43 16.81
N GLU A 112 2.75 -8.63 17.00
CA GLU A 112 3.61 -9.29 16.01
C GLU A 112 2.82 -9.65 14.75
N GLY A 113 1.62 -10.24 14.92
CA GLY A 113 0.74 -10.56 13.80
C GLY A 113 0.30 -9.33 13.00
N LEU A 114 -0.04 -8.23 13.69
CA LEU A 114 -0.40 -6.97 13.05
C LEU A 114 0.78 -6.40 12.27
N LYS A 115 1.98 -6.38 12.87
CA LYS A 115 3.19 -5.92 12.20
C LYS A 115 3.46 -6.73 10.94
N ALA A 116 3.49 -8.06 11.04
CA ALA A 116 3.74 -8.95 9.91
C ALA A 116 2.70 -8.74 8.79
N PHE A 117 1.42 -8.73 9.14
CA PHE A 117 0.33 -8.49 8.20
C PHE A 117 0.46 -7.13 7.50
N ALA A 118 0.79 -6.08 8.25
CA ALA A 118 0.93 -4.76 7.69
C ALA A 118 2.10 -4.69 6.69
N PHE A 119 3.28 -5.25 7.00
CA PHE A 119 4.37 -5.32 6.02
C PHE A 119 4.01 -6.16 4.78
N ASP A 120 3.21 -7.23 4.94
CA ASP A 120 2.74 -8.08 3.83
C ASP A 120 1.73 -7.36 2.91
N SER A 121 1.01 -6.35 3.41
CA SER A 121 0.08 -5.58 2.59
C SER A 121 0.76 -4.49 1.75
N HIS A 122 1.98 -4.07 2.13
CA HIS A 122 2.70 -2.98 1.47
C HIS A 122 2.89 -3.17 -0.04
N PRO A 123 3.43 -4.29 -0.55
CA PRO A 123 3.69 -4.43 -1.99
C PRO A 123 2.42 -4.27 -2.83
N ARG A 124 1.28 -4.82 -2.34
CA ARG A 124 -0.02 -4.67 -2.99
C ARG A 124 -0.50 -3.22 -2.96
N CYS A 125 -0.49 -2.57 -1.80
CA CYS A 125 -0.98 -1.19 -1.70
C CYS A 125 -0.12 -0.21 -2.49
N TYR A 126 1.20 -0.39 -2.50
CA TYR A 126 2.12 0.46 -3.25
C TYR A 126 1.91 0.37 -4.77
N THR A 127 1.40 -0.75 -5.28
CA THR A 127 1.37 -1.06 -6.72
C THR A 127 -0.04 -1.20 -7.30
N LYS A 128 -1.06 -0.67 -6.59
CA LYS A 128 -2.48 -0.77 -6.95
C LYS A 128 -2.85 0.18 -8.11
N SER A 129 -3.86 1.04 -7.95
CA SER A 129 -4.47 1.77 -9.07
C SER A 129 -3.55 2.86 -9.59
N ILE A 130 -3.04 3.70 -8.69
CA ILE A 130 -1.88 4.54 -8.95
C ILE A 130 -0.66 3.78 -8.45
N SER A 131 0.23 3.39 -9.35
CA SER A 131 1.33 2.49 -9.01
C SER A 131 2.61 3.25 -8.68
N PHE A 132 3.27 2.82 -7.59
CA PHE A 132 4.63 3.23 -7.22
C PHE A 132 5.62 3.03 -8.36
N CYS A 133 5.37 2.01 -9.19
CA CYS A 133 6.18 1.64 -10.34
C CYS A 133 6.11 2.66 -11.47
N GLU A 134 5.22 3.65 -11.39
CA GLU A 134 5.00 4.66 -12.42
C GLU A 134 5.37 6.07 -11.95
N LEU A 135 5.91 6.17 -10.74
CA LEU A 135 6.44 7.42 -10.21
C LEU A 135 7.76 7.78 -10.89
N THR A 136 8.11 9.07 -10.84
CA THR A 136 9.43 9.52 -11.25
C THR A 136 10.52 8.93 -10.34
N PRO A 137 11.75 8.72 -10.84
CA PRO A 137 12.87 8.29 -10.01
C PRO A 137 13.07 9.18 -8.77
N GLU A 138 12.92 10.49 -8.92
CA GLU A 138 12.98 11.46 -7.81
C GLU A 138 11.93 11.14 -6.73
N SER A 139 10.69 10.84 -7.12
CA SER A 139 9.62 10.50 -6.18
C SER A 139 9.92 9.17 -5.47
N VAL A 140 10.41 8.17 -6.19
CA VAL A 140 10.84 6.88 -5.61
C VAL A 140 11.96 7.07 -4.57
N ILE A 141 12.97 7.89 -4.89
CA ILE A 141 14.06 8.24 -3.98
C ILE A 141 13.51 8.95 -2.75
N LYS A 142 12.66 9.98 -2.94
CA LYS A 142 12.02 10.71 -1.84
C LYS A 142 11.27 9.78 -0.88
N VAL A 143 10.49 8.83 -1.40
CA VAL A 143 9.78 7.83 -0.59
C VAL A 143 10.76 6.97 0.20
N GLY A 144 11.77 6.39 -0.44
CA GLY A 144 12.74 5.54 0.24
C GLY A 144 13.52 6.26 1.35
N LEU A 145 13.83 7.56 1.16
CA LEU A 145 14.51 8.40 2.14
C LEU A 145 13.63 8.84 3.33
N THR A 146 12.31 8.62 3.28
CA THR A 146 11.45 8.87 4.46
C THR A 146 11.73 7.88 5.59
N ILE A 147 12.15 6.66 5.24
CA ILE A 147 12.39 5.56 6.17
C ILE A 147 13.76 5.73 6.82
N THR A 148 13.83 5.62 8.14
CA THR A 148 15.12 5.72 8.83
C THR A 148 16.01 4.54 8.45
N PRO A 149 17.34 4.72 8.37
CA PRO A 149 18.24 3.66 7.96
C PRO A 149 18.07 2.33 8.69
N GLN A 150 17.83 2.39 9.99
CA GLN A 150 17.66 1.21 10.84
C GLN A 150 16.38 0.43 10.51
N ASP A 151 15.31 1.12 10.13
CA ASP A 151 14.02 0.52 9.79
C ASP A 151 14.00 0.02 8.34
N LEU A 152 14.77 0.65 7.44
CA LEU A 152 14.84 0.27 6.03
C LEU A 152 15.59 -1.05 5.80
N VAL A 153 16.52 -1.40 6.69
CA VAL A 153 17.36 -2.60 6.57
C VAL A 153 16.89 -3.79 7.40
N THR A 154 15.68 -3.72 7.99
CA THR A 154 15.09 -4.90 8.64
C THR A 154 14.68 -5.94 7.61
N GLU A 155 14.56 -7.20 8.03
CA GLU A 155 14.17 -8.29 7.15
C GLU A 155 12.80 -8.04 6.48
N GLU A 156 11.82 -7.56 7.25
CA GLU A 156 10.47 -7.28 6.75
C GLU A 156 10.48 -6.14 5.73
N SER A 157 11.25 -5.07 5.98
CA SER A 157 11.43 -3.96 5.04
C SER A 157 12.14 -4.39 3.76
N LEU A 158 13.18 -5.22 3.85
CA LEU A 158 13.87 -5.71 2.67
C LEU A 158 12.98 -6.63 1.83
N ARG A 159 12.16 -7.46 2.47
CA ARG A 159 11.19 -8.32 1.80
C ARG A 159 10.13 -7.50 1.06
N GLN A 160 9.49 -6.52 1.69
CA GLN A 160 8.50 -5.68 0.98
C GLN A 160 9.14 -4.89 -0.18
N VAL A 161 10.38 -4.41 -0.04
CA VAL A 161 11.11 -3.70 -1.12
C VAL A 161 11.36 -4.65 -2.28
N GLN A 162 11.77 -5.88 -2.00
CA GLN A 162 11.98 -6.91 -3.01
C GLN A 162 10.68 -7.23 -3.75
N GLU A 163 9.60 -7.53 -3.02
CA GLU A 163 8.31 -7.90 -3.62
C GLU A 163 7.72 -6.75 -4.45
N THR A 164 7.77 -5.52 -3.94
CA THR A 164 7.37 -4.31 -4.69
C THR A 164 8.19 -4.19 -5.97
N ALA A 165 9.50 -4.38 -5.90
CA ALA A 165 10.37 -4.29 -7.08
C ALA A 165 10.10 -5.40 -8.11
N VAL A 166 9.74 -6.61 -7.67
CA VAL A 166 9.30 -7.70 -8.57
C VAL A 166 8.02 -7.29 -9.29
N ILE A 167 7.01 -6.78 -8.57
CA ILE A 167 5.76 -6.31 -9.16
C ILE A 167 6.02 -5.18 -10.16
N CYS A 168 6.89 -4.22 -9.81
CA CYS A 168 7.26 -3.15 -10.72
C CYS A 168 7.99 -3.64 -11.98
N GLY A 169 8.88 -4.63 -11.84
CA GLY A 169 9.50 -5.28 -12.98
C GLY A 169 8.48 -5.89 -13.96
N GLN A 170 7.40 -6.46 -13.41
CA GLN A 170 6.31 -7.05 -14.19
C GLN A 170 5.43 -5.98 -14.84
N GLN A 171 4.90 -5.02 -14.08
CA GLN A 171 4.05 -3.94 -14.62
C GLN A 171 4.74 -3.14 -15.73
N ILE A 172 6.04 -2.83 -15.56
CA ILE A 172 6.82 -2.16 -16.60
C ILE A 172 7.06 -3.08 -17.81
N SER A 173 7.22 -4.40 -17.61
CA SER A 173 7.31 -5.35 -18.73
C SER A 173 6.04 -5.38 -19.58
N ASP A 174 4.88 -5.30 -18.95
CA ASP A 174 3.58 -5.28 -19.64
C ASP A 174 3.42 -3.98 -20.43
N ARG A 175 3.74 -2.83 -19.83
CA ARG A 175 3.76 -1.52 -20.53
C ARG A 175 4.71 -1.48 -21.73
N ILE A 176 5.87 -2.15 -21.66
CA ILE A 176 6.82 -2.23 -22.79
C ILE A 176 6.23 -2.96 -24.01
N GLN A 177 5.31 -3.90 -23.79
CA GLN A 177 4.65 -4.67 -24.86
C GLN A 177 3.59 -3.82 -25.56
N GLU A 178 2.89 -2.97 -24.81
CA GLU A 178 1.77 -2.16 -25.30
C GLU A 178 2.21 -0.82 -25.89
N GLU A 179 3.34 -0.26 -25.46
CA GLU A 179 3.80 1.07 -25.88
C GLU A 179 4.24 1.09 -27.35
N PRO A 180 3.60 1.86 -28.25
CA PRO A 180 4.00 1.94 -29.66
C PRO A 180 5.24 2.82 -29.90
N ASN A 181 5.56 3.77 -29.02
CA ASN A 181 6.67 4.69 -29.21
C ASN A 181 8.02 4.07 -28.82
N LEU A 182 8.93 3.94 -29.79
CA LEU A 182 10.25 3.34 -29.58
C LEU A 182 11.07 4.02 -28.47
N LEU A 183 11.06 5.35 -28.38
CA LEU A 183 11.84 6.08 -27.38
C LEU A 183 11.30 5.82 -25.97
N VAL A 184 9.97 5.84 -25.80
CA VAL A 184 9.31 5.53 -24.52
C VAL A 184 9.61 4.08 -24.12
N ARG A 185 9.52 3.12 -25.05
CA ARG A 185 9.89 1.71 -24.79
C ARG A 185 11.33 1.56 -24.31
N LEU A 186 12.29 2.28 -24.90
CA LEU A 186 13.69 2.22 -24.50
C LEU A 186 13.89 2.80 -23.08
N GLN A 187 13.18 3.87 -22.74
CA GLN A 187 13.18 4.43 -21.38
C GLN A 187 12.57 3.46 -20.37
N LEU A 188 11.41 2.86 -20.68
CA LEU A 188 10.78 1.84 -19.85
C LEU A 188 11.68 0.62 -19.64
N ARG A 189 12.40 0.17 -20.68
CA ARG A 189 13.39 -0.92 -20.54
C ARG A 189 14.50 -0.60 -19.57
N LYS A 190 15.05 0.63 -19.61
CA LYS A 190 16.05 1.08 -18.63
C LYS A 190 15.47 1.10 -17.22
N TYR A 191 14.25 1.60 -17.07
CA TYR A 191 13.61 1.67 -15.76
C TYR A 191 13.29 0.28 -15.19
N ARG A 192 12.88 -0.66 -16.04
CA ARG A 192 12.72 -2.07 -15.65
C ARG A 192 14.01 -2.69 -15.10
N LEU A 193 15.17 -2.38 -15.71
CA LEU A 193 16.45 -2.89 -15.24
C LEU A 193 16.78 -2.40 -13.82
N ILE A 194 16.37 -1.18 -13.48
CA ILE A 194 16.51 -0.64 -12.11
C ILE A 194 15.69 -1.50 -11.15
N TRP A 195 14.41 -1.74 -11.44
CA TRP A 195 13.56 -2.61 -10.61
C TRP A 195 14.10 -4.03 -10.47
N GLN A 196 14.60 -4.62 -11.55
CA GLN A 196 15.25 -5.93 -11.51
C GLN A 196 16.50 -5.93 -10.61
N SER A 197 17.29 -4.85 -10.63
CA SER A 197 18.44 -4.69 -9.74
C SER A 197 18.02 -4.56 -8.27
N VAL A 198 16.94 -3.84 -7.99
CA VAL A 198 16.37 -3.71 -6.64
C VAL A 198 15.85 -5.05 -6.14
N ALA A 199 15.09 -5.78 -6.95
CA ALA A 199 14.57 -7.11 -6.62
C ALA A 199 15.70 -8.13 -6.37
N ALA A 200 16.80 -8.04 -7.11
CA ALA A 200 17.93 -8.95 -6.96
C ALA A 200 18.75 -8.67 -5.70
N ASN A 201 18.88 -7.40 -5.28
CA ASN A 201 19.72 -6.99 -4.16
C ASN A 201 19.10 -5.82 -3.37
N PRO A 202 17.99 -6.03 -2.65
CA PRO A 202 17.27 -4.96 -1.96
C PRO A 202 18.16 -4.27 -0.92
N LEU A 203 18.97 -5.03 -0.15
CA LEU A 203 19.86 -4.48 0.86
C LEU A 203 20.91 -3.54 0.27
N LEU A 204 21.58 -3.97 -0.81
CA LEU A 204 22.61 -3.15 -1.46
C LEU A 204 22.01 -1.86 -2.02
N MET A 205 20.81 -1.93 -2.61
CA MET A 205 20.16 -0.76 -3.17
C MET A 205 19.68 0.19 -2.08
N SER A 206 19.12 -0.32 -0.97
CA SER A 206 18.79 0.49 0.21
C SER A 206 20.03 1.17 0.79
N GLN A 207 21.15 0.47 0.92
CA GLN A 207 22.42 1.05 1.38
C GLN A 207 22.93 2.15 0.45
N LYS A 208 22.89 1.92 -0.87
CA LYS A 208 23.28 2.92 -1.87
C LYS A 208 22.43 4.17 -1.77
N LEU A 209 21.11 4.02 -1.72
CA LEU A 209 20.15 5.12 -1.56
C LEU A 209 20.50 6.00 -0.35
N MET A 210 20.83 5.38 0.79
CA MET A 210 21.19 6.10 2.01
C MET A 210 22.57 6.77 1.94
N SER A 211 23.53 6.18 1.24
CA SER A 211 24.91 6.68 1.16
C SER A 211 25.12 7.76 0.09
N ASN A 212 24.35 7.73 -0.99
CA ASN A 212 24.46 8.65 -2.11
C ASN A 212 23.10 8.80 -2.83
N PRO A 213 22.17 9.60 -2.29
CA PRO A 213 20.84 9.76 -2.86
C PRO A 213 20.83 10.45 -4.23
N GLU A 214 21.87 11.24 -4.57
CA GLU A 214 21.99 11.91 -5.87
C GLU A 214 22.50 10.97 -6.98
N GLY A 215 22.99 9.77 -6.62
CA GLY A 215 23.58 8.81 -7.56
C GLY A 215 22.61 7.77 -8.12
N PHE A 216 21.30 7.93 -7.89
CA PHE A 216 20.26 6.94 -8.18
C PHE A 216 19.40 7.34 -9.40
#